data_AF-A0A1A6H053-F1
#
_entry.id   AF-A0A1A6H053-F1
#
_cell.length_a   1.000
_cell.length_b   1.000
_cell.length_c   1.000
_cell.angle_alpha   90.00
_cell.angle_beta   90.00
_cell.angle_gamma   90.00
#
_symmetry.space_group_name_H-M   'P 1'
#
loop_
_entity.id
_entity.type
_entity.pdbx_description
1 polymer ?
#
loop_
_entity_poly.entity_id
_entity_poly.type
_entity_poly.pdbx_seq_one_letter_code
_entity_poly.pdbx_strand_id
1 'polypeptide(L)'
;LGVCLEYECRRKQLLKPVFLNSWIDLRATYKLFYKRKPKGLNGALQEVGIEFSGREHSGLDDSRNTALLAWKMIRDGCLLKITRSLNK
;
A
#
# COMPACT_ATOMS: atom_id res chain seq x y z
N LEU A 1 0.06 3.84 -7.83
CA LEU A 1 -0.52 5.11 -8.33
C LEU A 1 -0.37 5.31 -9.84
N GLY A 2 0.50 4.56 -10.55
CA GLY A 2 0.75 4.80 -11.98
C GLY A 2 -0.32 4.36 -12.98
N VAL A 3 -1.44 3.78 -12.55
CA VAL A 3 -2.49 3.29 -13.47
C VAL A 3 -3.81 4.00 -13.18
N CYS A 4 -4.50 3.67 -12.08
CA CYS A 4 -5.83 4.22 -11.81
C CYS A 4 -5.81 5.76 -11.65
N LEU A 5 -4.89 6.31 -10.83
CA LEU A 5 -4.81 7.77 -10.65
C LEU A 5 -4.43 8.48 -11.96
N GLU A 6 -3.48 7.94 -12.72
CA GLU A 6 -3.08 8.50 -14.02
C GLU A 6 -4.27 8.56 -14.99
N TYR A 7 -5.00 7.46 -15.14
CA TYR A 7 -6.17 7.39 -16.01
C TYR A 7 -7.31 8.28 -15.54
N GLU A 8 -7.54 8.38 -14.23
CA GLU A 8 -8.56 9.26 -13.66
C GLU A 8 -8.23 10.74 -13.86
N CYS A 9 -6.96 11.13 -13.67
CA CYS A 9 -6.50 12.48 -13.99
C CYS A 9 -6.71 12.81 -15.48
N ARG A 10 -6.29 11.90 -16.38
CA ARG A 10 -6.49 12.07 -17.83
C ARG A 10 -7.96 12.18 -18.20
N ARG A 11 -8.82 11.30 -17.65
CA ARG A 11 -10.27 11.32 -17.91
C ARG A 11 -10.92 12.63 -17.49
N LYS A 12 -10.46 13.20 -16.38
CA LYS A 12 -10.97 14.47 -15.82
C LYS A 12 -10.23 15.71 -16.32
N GLN A 13 -9.28 15.55 -17.25
CA GLN A 13 -8.44 16.64 -17.76
C GLN A 13 -7.67 17.39 -16.65
N LEU A 14 -7.28 16.67 -15.60
CA LEU A 14 -6.51 17.19 -14.49
C LEU A 14 -5.03 16.87 -14.69
N LEU A 15 -4.18 17.86 -14.40
CA LEU A 15 -2.75 17.61 -14.24
C LEU A 15 -2.53 16.78 -12.98
N LYS A 16 -1.90 15.61 -13.13
CA LYS A 16 -1.54 14.80 -11.97
C LYS A 16 -0.46 15.50 -11.15
N PRO A 17 -0.69 15.78 -9.85
CA PRO A 17 0.32 16.41 -9.00
C PRO A 17 1.60 15.58 -8.92
N VAL A 18 2.75 16.25 -9.07
CA VAL A 18 4.06 15.58 -9.15
C VAL A 18 4.43 14.78 -7.90
N PHE A 19 3.99 15.24 -6.72
CA PHE A 19 4.26 14.53 -5.46
C PHE A 19 3.55 13.18 -5.37
N LEU A 20 2.52 12.93 -6.19
CA LEU A 20 1.85 11.62 -6.29
C LEU A 20 2.55 10.64 -7.25
N ASN A 21 3.70 11.01 -7.82
CA ASN A 21 4.55 10.12 -8.62
C ASN A 21 5.43 9.19 -7.80
N SER A 22 5.57 9.43 -6.50
CA SER A 22 6.41 8.64 -5.62
C SER A 22 5.57 8.04 -4.50
N TRP A 23 5.75 6.75 -4.21
CA TRP A 23 5.01 6.06 -3.16
C TRP A 23 5.76 4.87 -2.59
N ILE A 24 5.26 4.38 -1.46
CA ILE A 24 5.70 3.14 -0.82
C ILE A 24 4.80 2.02 -1.34
N ASP A 25 5.36 1.12 -2.13
CA ASP A 25 4.76 -0.18 -2.43
C ASP A 25 4.88 -1.08 -1.19
N LEU A 26 3.88 -0.99 -0.30
CA LEU A 26 3.88 -1.72 0.97
C LEU A 26 3.94 -3.24 0.77
N ARG A 27 3.34 -3.76 -0.31
CA ARG A 27 3.38 -5.19 -0.63
C ARG A 27 4.81 -5.65 -0.95
N ALA A 28 5.53 -4.88 -1.77
CA ALA A 28 6.93 -5.18 -2.08
C ALA A 28 7.80 -5.10 -0.82
N THR A 29 7.60 -4.05 -0.01
CA THR A 29 8.32 -3.88 1.26
C THR A 29 8.05 -5.02 2.24
N TYR A 30 6.79 -5.43 2.40
CA TYR A 30 6.38 -6.57 3.24
C TYR A 30 7.10 -7.85 2.81
N LYS A 31 7.08 -8.14 1.50
CA LYS A 31 7.72 -9.34 0.95
C LYS A 31 9.21 -9.36 1.22
N LEU A 32 9.89 -8.23 1.07
CA LEU A 32 11.33 -8.13 1.33
C LEU A 32 11.66 -8.27 2.82
N PHE A 33 10.89 -7.61 3.68
CA PHE A 33 11.14 -7.55 5.11
C PHE A 33 10.86 -8.89 5.80
N TYR A 34 9.66 -9.44 5.64
CA TYR A 34 9.29 -10.72 6.29
C TYR A 34 9.73 -11.95 5.49
N LYS A 35 10.23 -11.79 4.26
CA LYS A 35 10.60 -12.87 3.34
C LYS A 35 9.44 -13.85 3.06
N ARG A 36 8.20 -13.33 3.03
CA ARG A 36 6.95 -14.09 2.82
C ARG A 36 6.16 -13.53 1.64
N LYS A 37 5.24 -14.33 1.09
CA LYS A 37 4.34 -13.92 0.00
C LYS A 37 2.89 -14.07 0.46
N PRO A 38 2.29 -13.03 1.06
CA PRO A 38 0.95 -13.13 1.60
C PRO A 38 -0.11 -13.24 0.51
N LYS A 39 -1.23 -13.90 0.85
CA LYS A 39 -2.43 -13.98 0.01
C LYS A 39 -3.25 -12.69 0.15
N GLY A 40 -2.82 -11.63 -0.52
CA GLY A 40 -3.49 -10.33 -0.47
C GLY A 40 -3.29 -9.59 0.87
N LEU A 41 -4.11 -8.57 1.11
CA LEU A 41 -4.04 -7.73 2.31
C LEU A 41 -4.43 -8.52 3.57
N ASN A 42 -5.57 -9.23 3.54
CA ASN A 42 -6.03 -10.04 4.68
C ASN A 42 -4.99 -11.12 5.06
N GLY A 43 -4.42 -11.82 4.09
CA GLY A 43 -3.34 -12.78 4.36
C GLY A 43 -2.10 -12.15 5.00
N ALA A 44 -1.74 -10.90 4.63
CA ALA A 44 -0.62 -10.20 5.24
C ALA A 44 -0.89 -9.81 6.70
N LEU A 45 -2.13 -9.40 7.02
CA LEU A 45 -2.56 -9.09 8.38
C LEU A 45 -2.53 -10.34 9.26
N GLN A 46 -3.10 -11.45 8.78
CA GLN A 46 -3.16 -12.71 9.52
C GLN A 46 -1.76 -13.25 9.85
N GLU A 47 -0.81 -13.17 8.90
CA GLU A 47 0.58 -13.60 9.11
C GLU A 47 1.32 -12.83 10.22
N VAL A 48 0.86 -11.62 10.56
CA VAL A 48 1.41 -10.78 11.63
C VAL A 48 0.48 -10.70 12.86
N GLY A 49 -0.56 -11.55 12.90
CA GLY A 49 -1.48 -11.66 14.03
C GLY A 49 -2.52 -10.55 14.13
N ILE A 50 -2.89 -9.93 13.00
CA ILE A 50 -3.93 -8.89 12.92
C ILE A 50 -5.16 -9.46 12.19
N GLU A 51 -6.34 -9.25 12.76
CA GLU A 51 -7.61 -9.56 12.11
C GLU A 51 -8.04 -8.41 11.21
N PHE A 52 -8.59 -8.72 10.03
CA PHE A 52 -9.13 -7.71 9.14
C PHE A 52 -10.39 -7.08 9.75
N SER A 53 -10.44 -5.75 9.81
CA SER A 53 -11.60 -5.01 10.30
C SER A 53 -12.43 -4.41 9.17
N GLY A 54 -13.75 -4.56 9.22
CA GLY A 54 -14.67 -3.99 8.22
C GLY A 54 -14.91 -4.92 7.04
N ARG A 55 -15.19 -4.35 5.86
CA ARG A 55 -15.55 -5.12 4.66
C ARG A 55 -14.41 -5.18 3.66
N GLU A 56 -13.99 -6.39 3.27
CA GLU A 56 -13.02 -6.57 2.19
C GLU A 56 -13.48 -5.87 0.90
N HIS A 57 -12.53 -5.25 0.20
CA HIS A 57 -12.75 -4.49 -1.03
C HIS A 57 -13.52 -3.17 -0.85
N SER A 58 -13.80 -2.75 0.39
CA SER A 58 -14.13 -1.37 0.71
C SER A 58 -12.83 -0.55 0.76
N GLY A 59 -12.67 0.43 -0.14
CA GLY A 59 -11.43 1.22 -0.21
C GLY A 59 -11.08 1.93 1.11
N LEU A 60 -12.08 2.30 1.91
CA LEU A 60 -11.88 2.91 3.23
C LEU A 60 -11.34 1.90 4.24
N ASP A 61 -11.95 0.71 4.32
CA ASP A 61 -11.55 -0.31 5.29
C ASP A 61 -10.20 -0.92 4.87
N ASP A 62 -9.98 -1.17 3.58
CA ASP A 62 -8.69 -1.59 3.04
C ASP A 62 -7.59 -0.57 3.39
N SER A 63 -7.87 0.72 3.33
CA SER A 63 -6.91 1.77 3.70
C SER A 63 -6.59 1.77 5.19
N ARG A 64 -7.59 1.58 6.06
CA ARG A 64 -7.38 1.47 7.53
C ARG A 64 -6.53 0.25 7.89
N ASN A 65 -6.88 -0.90 7.33
CA ASN A 65 -6.12 -2.14 7.56
C ASN A 65 -4.70 -2.05 6.98
N THR A 66 -4.52 -1.42 5.82
CA THR A 66 -3.19 -1.13 5.25
C THR A 66 -2.36 -0.25 6.17
N ALA A 67 -2.97 0.77 6.79
CA ALA A 67 -2.28 1.64 7.75
C ALA A 67 -1.88 0.87 9.02
N LEU A 68 -2.74 -0.01 9.55
CA LEU A 68 -2.41 -0.88 10.68
C LEU A 68 -1.26 -1.83 10.36
N LEU A 69 -1.26 -2.44 9.17
CA LEU A 69 -0.16 -3.28 8.70
C LEU A 69 1.15 -2.49 8.63
N ALA A 70 1.13 -1.29 8.04
CA ALA A 70 2.30 -0.43 7.95
C ALA A 70 2.84 -0.06 9.35
N TRP A 71 1.96 0.23 10.30
CA TRP A 71 2.36 0.50 11.68
C TRP A 71 3.01 -0.72 12.35
N LYS A 72 2.42 -1.91 12.20
CA LYS A 72 2.98 -3.17 12.69
C LYS A 72 4.37 -3.45 12.10
N MET A 73 4.53 -3.23 10.79
CA MET A 73 5.83 -3.36 10.13
C MET A 73 6.88 -2.44 10.74
N ILE A 74 6.56 -1.17 11.00
CA ILE A 74 7.47 -0.22 11.67
C ILE A 74 7.84 -0.72 13.07
N ARG A 75 6.85 -1.20 13.85
CA ARG A 75 7.07 -1.74 15.20
C ARG A 75 7.96 -2.97 15.20
N ASP A 76 7.92 -3.77 14.15
CA ASP A 76 8.77 -4.95 13.98
C ASP A 76 10.19 -4.59 13.48
N GLY A 77 10.47 -3.32 13.21
CA GLY A 77 11.78 -2.81 12.78
C GLY A 77 11.90 -2.59 11.26
N CYS A 78 10.81 -2.65 10.51
CA CYS A 78 10.81 -2.35 9.09
C CYS A 78 10.94 -0.85 8.83
N LEU A 79 11.93 -0.47 8.03
CA LEU A 79 12.12 0.91 7.60
C LEU A 79 11.31 1.19 6.33
N LEU A 80 10.19 1.90 6.46
CA LEU A 80 9.37 2.31 5.32
C LEU A 80 10.02 3.50 4.60
N LYS A 81 10.30 3.33 3.31
CA LYS A 81 10.88 4.35 2.41
C LYS A 81 10.12 4.35 1.09
N ILE A 82 10.23 5.44 0.33
CA ILE A 82 9.75 5.48 -1.06
C ILE A 82 10.40 4.32 -1.83
N THR A 83 9.59 3.42 -2.40
CA THR A 83 10.09 2.26 -3.15
C THR A 83 9.80 2.35 -4.64
N ARG A 84 8.89 3.24 -5.05
CA ARG A 84 8.55 3.48 -6.45
C ARG A 84 8.51 4.97 -6.72
N SER A 85 9.06 5.34 -7.87
CA SER A 85 8.91 6.68 -8.45
C SER A 85 8.63 6.51 -9.94
N LEU A 86 7.66 7.26 -10.45
CA LEU A 86 7.49 7.46 -11.88
C LEU A 86 8.34 8.66 -12.25
N ASN A 87 9.52 8.41 -12.81
CA ASN A 87 10.27 9.46 -13.47
C ASN A 87 9.54 9.77 -14.77
N LYS A 88 9.16 11.05 -14.96
CA LYS A 88 8.81 11.54 -16.29
C LYS A 88 10.09 11.77 -17.08
#